data_AF-A0A7S3C263-F1
#
_entry.id   AF-A0A7S3C263-F1
#
_cell.length_a   1.000
_cell.length_b   1.000
_cell.length_c   1.000
_cell.angle_alpha   90.00
_cell.angle_beta   90.00
_cell.angle_gamma   90.00
#
_symmetry.space_group_name_H-M   'P 1'
#
loop_
_entity.id
_entity.type
_entity.pdbx_description
1 polymer ?
#
loop_
_entity_poly.entity_id
_entity_poly.type
_entity_poly.pdbx_seq_one_letter_code
_entity_poly.pdbx_strand_id
1 'polypeptide(L)'
;RPVARQAQRPAQRKAQAAPRRTAARALGPEVFDLAAAAEGSDAAIGFVGAAIGAAAGTFVLGSSKTSSKTSSKAGAKAAGSKPVTEKEVKECQAKWANAIKSISKTYLAKGDFVKAAGDAAGELYGYGKCNVLFKPTKATSTPFRPTGEMAMSYFVGKDAVEKGYEEDAGFAINGGKGWSDVVFTNHQIDYNGPAAVAMGSYLFTCATTGDKVTVEYTFGYKRNDDGKPRIFLHHS
;
A
#
# COMPACT_ATOMS: atom_id res chain seq x y z
N ARG A 1 80.80 -39.80 -3.85
CA ARG A 1 79.34 -39.53 -3.94
C ARG A 1 78.72 -40.11 -2.67
N PRO A 2 77.82 -39.42 -1.94
CA PRO A 2 76.95 -38.30 -2.33
C PRO A 2 77.17 -37.02 -1.50
N VAL A 3 76.77 -35.86 -2.01
CA VAL A 3 76.64 -34.63 -1.22
C VAL A 3 75.20 -34.15 -1.33
N ALA A 4 74.63 -33.93 -0.16
CA ALA A 4 73.26 -33.56 0.10
C ALA A 4 73.08 -32.04 0.21
N ARG A 5 71.81 -31.66 0.41
CA ARG A 5 71.29 -30.41 0.99
C ARG A 5 71.16 -29.19 0.06
N GLN A 6 69.93 -29.04 -0.42
CA GLN A 6 69.33 -27.76 -0.76
C GLN A 6 68.97 -27.02 0.55
N ALA A 7 69.45 -25.79 0.69
CA ALA A 7 69.37 -24.96 1.89
C ALA A 7 68.05 -24.16 1.99
N GLN A 8 67.73 -23.75 3.22
CA GLN A 8 66.53 -23.03 3.67
C GLN A 8 66.64 -21.49 3.49
N ARG A 9 65.52 -20.84 3.12
CA ARG A 9 64.86 -19.57 3.60
C ARG A 9 65.72 -18.33 3.97
N PRO A 10 65.25 -17.05 3.78
CA PRO A 10 64.10 -16.49 4.52
C PRO A 10 63.27 -15.35 3.86
N ALA A 11 62.24 -14.93 4.61
CA ALA A 11 61.18 -13.97 4.31
C ALA A 11 61.61 -12.49 4.22
N GLN A 12 60.83 -11.67 3.51
CA GLN A 12 60.71 -10.23 3.79
C GLN A 12 59.25 -9.75 3.64
N ARG A 13 58.71 -9.27 4.77
CA ARG A 13 57.56 -8.37 4.87
C ARG A 13 57.95 -6.97 4.37
N LYS A 14 57.03 -6.27 3.70
CA LYS A 14 56.97 -4.79 3.72
C LYS A 14 55.56 -4.33 4.01
N ALA A 15 55.49 -3.33 4.88
CA ALA A 15 54.29 -2.74 5.45
C ALA A 15 53.90 -1.43 4.73
N GLN A 16 52.60 -1.10 4.88
CA GLN A 16 51.98 0.23 4.97
C GLN A 16 52.08 1.23 3.81
N ALA A 17 50.90 1.62 3.30
CA ALA A 17 50.48 3.02 3.20
C ALA A 17 48.94 3.10 3.12
N ALA A 18 48.32 3.83 4.05
CA ALA A 18 46.95 4.37 3.91
C ALA A 18 47.05 5.82 3.40
N PRO A 19 46.02 6.33 2.70
CA PRO A 19 45.50 7.61 3.19
C PRO A 19 43.98 7.82 3.06
N ARG A 20 43.50 8.57 4.06
CA ARG A 20 42.51 9.67 4.05
C ARG A 20 41.03 9.37 3.86
N ARG A 21 40.34 9.42 5.01
CA ARG A 21 38.94 9.84 5.19
C ARG A 21 38.66 11.15 4.48
N THR A 22 37.54 11.21 3.75
CA THR A 22 36.84 12.45 3.41
C THR A 22 35.37 12.32 3.82
N ALA A 23 34.82 13.46 4.20
CA ALA A 23 33.63 13.61 5.04
C ALA A 23 32.30 13.28 4.34
N ALA A 24 31.31 13.01 5.18
CA ALA A 24 29.92 12.81 4.84
C ALA A 24 29.33 14.00 4.06
N ARG A 25 28.56 13.68 3.01
CA ARG A 25 27.51 14.55 2.49
C ARG A 25 26.23 13.73 2.47
N ALA A 26 25.28 14.14 3.29
CA ALA A 26 23.93 13.62 3.30
C ALA A 26 23.28 13.88 1.93
N LEU A 27 22.79 12.82 1.29
CA LEU A 27 21.84 12.89 0.20
C LEU A 27 20.57 12.23 0.73
N GLY A 28 19.53 13.03 0.94
CA GLY A 28 18.20 12.53 1.25
C GLY A 28 17.64 11.73 0.07
N PRO A 29 16.62 10.88 0.29
CA PRO A 29 15.98 10.19 -0.82
C PRO A 29 15.22 11.22 -1.66
N GLU A 30 15.69 11.43 -2.89
CA GLU A 30 14.88 12.08 -3.92
C GLU A 30 13.68 11.18 -4.19
N VAL A 31 12.50 11.67 -3.80
CA VAL A 31 11.22 11.15 -4.24
C VAL A 31 11.12 11.40 -5.74
N PHE A 32 11.36 10.35 -6.54
CA PHE A 32 11.05 10.41 -7.96
C PHE A 32 9.52 10.42 -8.10
N ASP A 33 9.02 11.55 -8.60
CA ASP A 33 7.63 11.73 -9.03
C ASP A 33 7.28 10.64 -10.06
N LEU A 34 6.39 9.72 -9.69
CA LEU A 34 5.86 8.71 -10.59
C LEU A 34 4.70 9.32 -11.40
N ALA A 35 5.03 10.25 -12.29
CA ALA A 35 4.08 10.83 -13.24
C ALA A 35 4.74 10.98 -14.61
N ALA A 36 4.47 10.04 -15.53
CA ALA A 36 4.45 10.28 -16.98
C ALA A 36 4.06 8.99 -17.74
N ALA A 37 2.86 8.99 -18.31
CA ALA A 37 2.58 8.54 -19.68
C ALA A 37 1.06 8.60 -19.97
N ALA A 38 0.57 9.79 -20.33
CA ALA A 38 -0.61 9.97 -21.18
C ALA A 38 -0.63 11.42 -21.70
N GLU A 39 -0.05 11.64 -22.88
CA GLU A 39 -0.28 12.88 -23.65
C GLU A 39 -1.38 12.63 -24.69
N GLY A 40 -2.25 13.64 -24.87
CA GLY A 40 -3.02 13.82 -26.11
C GLY A 40 -4.48 14.24 -25.96
N SER A 41 -4.77 15.51 -25.68
CA SER A 41 -5.61 16.37 -26.53
C SER A 41 -5.89 17.74 -25.87
N ASP A 42 -5.56 18.78 -26.62
CA ASP A 42 -5.80 20.19 -26.34
C ASP A 42 -7.28 20.54 -26.57
N ALA A 43 -7.88 21.33 -25.66
CA ALA A 43 -8.28 22.72 -25.97
C ALA A 43 -9.25 23.34 -24.92
N ALA A 44 -8.79 24.49 -24.41
CA ALA A 44 -9.54 25.70 -24.03
C ALA A 44 -10.42 25.70 -22.76
N ILE A 45 -9.89 26.31 -21.68
CA ILE A 45 -10.68 26.91 -20.60
C ILE A 45 -10.50 28.43 -20.67
N GLY A 46 -11.59 29.14 -20.94
CA GLY A 46 -11.69 30.60 -20.86
C GLY A 46 -11.85 31.08 -19.42
N PHE A 47 -11.07 32.08 -19.04
CA PHE A 47 -11.11 32.75 -17.74
C PHE A 47 -12.03 33.97 -17.84
N VAL A 48 -13.08 34.04 -17.00
CA VAL A 48 -13.79 35.30 -16.71
C VAL A 48 -13.87 35.45 -15.20
N GLY A 49 -13.11 36.41 -14.67
CA GLY A 49 -13.25 36.88 -13.30
C GLY A 49 -14.46 37.79 -13.17
N ALA A 50 -15.16 37.68 -12.05
CA ALA A 50 -16.17 38.65 -11.64
C ALA A 50 -15.95 39.01 -10.16
N ALA A 51 -15.80 40.32 -9.93
CA ALA A 51 -15.58 40.96 -8.65
C ALA A 51 -16.78 40.80 -7.71
N ILE A 52 -16.49 40.61 -6.41
CA ILE A 52 -17.50 40.59 -5.35
C ILE A 52 -17.60 42.00 -4.76
N GLY A 53 -18.72 42.68 -5.03
CA GLY A 53 -19.15 43.88 -4.34
C GLY A 53 -19.95 43.50 -3.07
N ALA A 54 -19.58 44.09 -1.94
CA ALA A 54 -20.25 43.92 -0.67
C ALA A 54 -21.56 44.72 -0.64
N ALA A 55 -22.65 44.08 -0.19
CA ALA A 55 -23.85 44.76 0.27
C ALA A 55 -24.38 44.05 1.52
N ALA A 56 -24.45 44.81 2.61
CA ALA A 56 -25.01 44.40 3.89
C ALA A 56 -26.53 44.26 3.79
N GLY A 57 -27.06 43.12 4.24
CA GLY A 57 -28.48 42.86 4.37
C GLY A 57 -28.74 41.89 5.52
N THR A 58 -29.17 42.42 6.65
CA THR A 58 -29.81 41.67 7.74
C THR A 58 -31.10 41.03 7.24
N PHE A 59 -31.35 39.72 7.49
CA PHE A 59 -32.63 39.19 7.99
C PHE A 59 -32.65 37.65 8.16
N VAL A 60 -33.16 37.25 9.34
CA VAL A 60 -33.86 36.01 9.77
C VAL A 60 -33.14 34.66 9.93
N LEU A 61 -33.15 34.24 11.20
CA LEU A 61 -33.00 32.89 11.72
C LEU A 61 -34.21 32.02 11.29
N GLY A 62 -34.03 31.16 10.30
CA GLY A 62 -34.98 30.12 9.93
C GLY A 62 -34.49 28.75 10.40
N SER A 63 -35.11 28.20 11.46
CA SER A 63 -34.93 26.81 11.84
C SER A 63 -35.62 25.89 10.82
N SER A 64 -34.84 25.11 10.07
CA SER A 64 -35.35 23.95 9.34
C SER A 64 -34.67 22.69 9.84
N LYS A 65 -35.41 21.93 10.66
CA LYS A 65 -35.14 20.52 10.94
C LYS A 65 -35.22 19.74 9.63
N THR A 66 -34.09 19.30 9.12
CA THR A 66 -34.03 18.21 8.13
C THR A 66 -33.35 17.01 8.79
N SER A 67 -34.20 16.08 9.24
CA SER A 67 -33.80 14.77 9.73
C SER A 67 -33.36 13.93 8.52
N SER A 68 -32.05 13.84 8.29
CA SER A 68 -31.48 12.79 7.45
C SER A 68 -31.14 11.60 8.35
N LYS A 69 -31.96 10.55 8.28
CA LYS A 69 -31.69 9.24 8.86
C LYS A 69 -30.56 8.58 8.06
N THR A 70 -29.32 8.89 8.39
CA THR A 70 -28.18 7.99 8.10
C THR A 70 -28.19 6.92 9.18
N SER A 71 -28.69 5.72 8.84
CA SER A 71 -28.50 4.54 9.67
C SER A 71 -27.03 4.12 9.61
N SER A 72 -26.20 4.81 10.39
CA SER A 72 -24.91 4.25 10.78
C SER A 72 -25.22 3.01 11.62
N LYS A 73 -24.94 1.82 11.07
CA LYS A 73 -24.85 0.61 11.90
C LYS A 73 -23.65 0.85 12.80
N ALA A 74 -23.91 1.40 13.99
CA ALA A 74 -22.94 1.54 15.05
C ALA A 74 -22.22 0.21 15.20
N GLY A 75 -20.91 0.21 15.00
CA GLY A 75 -20.09 -0.98 15.14
C GLY A 75 -20.37 -1.57 16.52
N ALA A 76 -20.94 -2.77 16.54
CA ALA A 76 -21.19 -3.50 17.77
C ALA A 76 -19.88 -3.53 18.57
N LYS A 77 -19.94 -3.02 19.79
CA LYS A 77 -18.86 -3.10 20.76
C LYS A 77 -18.66 -4.58 21.07
N ALA A 78 -17.72 -5.23 20.39
CA ALA A 78 -17.31 -6.59 20.69
C ALA A 78 -16.68 -6.61 22.09
N ALA A 79 -17.52 -6.85 23.10
CA ALA A 79 -17.05 -7.19 24.43
C ALA A 79 -16.45 -8.61 24.37
N GLY A 80 -15.13 -8.72 24.57
CA GLY A 80 -14.46 -10.01 24.87
C GLY A 80 -13.67 -10.68 23.75
N SER A 81 -13.47 -10.07 22.59
CA SER A 81 -12.60 -10.67 21.55
C SER A 81 -11.13 -10.70 22.00
N LYS A 82 -10.46 -11.85 21.87
CA LYS A 82 -9.05 -12.05 22.22
C LYS A 82 -8.14 -10.97 21.60
N PRO A 83 -7.08 -10.53 22.29
CA PRO A 83 -6.15 -9.58 21.70
C PRO A 83 -5.56 -10.05 20.37
N VAL A 84 -5.27 -9.13 19.47
CA VAL A 84 -4.49 -9.41 18.25
C VAL A 84 -3.02 -9.54 18.65
N THR A 85 -2.36 -10.57 18.12
CA THR A 85 -0.94 -10.85 18.42
C THR A 85 -0.02 -10.44 17.28
N GLU A 86 1.27 -10.26 17.57
CA GLU A 86 2.30 -10.01 16.56
C GLU A 86 2.32 -11.07 15.45
N LYS A 87 2.20 -12.33 15.86
CA LYS A 87 2.17 -13.48 14.94
C LYS A 87 1.04 -13.34 13.94
N GLU A 88 -0.17 -13.00 14.41
CA GLU A 88 -1.32 -12.82 13.53
C GLU A 88 -1.18 -11.62 12.60
N VAL A 89 -0.60 -10.51 13.07
CA VAL A 89 -0.31 -9.35 12.21
C VAL A 89 0.64 -9.76 11.07
N LYS A 90 1.75 -10.43 11.41
CA LYS A 90 2.73 -10.91 10.43
C LYS A 90 2.13 -11.95 9.47
N GLU A 91 1.26 -12.83 9.96
CA GLU A 91 0.52 -13.78 9.11
C GLU A 91 -0.43 -13.07 8.15
N CYS A 92 -1.16 -12.05 8.59
CA CYS A 92 -2.01 -11.23 7.71
C CYS A 92 -1.16 -10.51 6.64
N GLN A 93 -0.02 -9.93 7.01
CA GLN A 93 0.91 -9.30 6.07
C GLN A 93 1.46 -10.29 5.04
N ALA A 94 1.90 -11.47 5.49
CA ALA A 94 2.40 -12.52 4.61
C ALA A 94 1.31 -13.02 3.64
N LYS A 95 0.07 -13.22 4.12
CA LYS A 95 -1.06 -13.59 3.26
C LYS A 95 -1.38 -12.50 2.25
N TRP A 96 -1.33 -11.23 2.65
CA TRP A 96 -1.56 -10.10 1.74
C TRP A 96 -0.47 -10.02 0.65
N ALA A 97 0.81 -10.11 1.03
CA ALA A 97 1.92 -10.17 0.09
C ALA A 97 1.77 -11.34 -0.90
N ASN A 98 1.44 -12.52 -0.40
CA ASN A 98 1.20 -13.70 -1.23
C ASN A 98 -0.03 -13.55 -2.14
N ALA A 99 -1.07 -12.85 -1.70
CA ALA A 99 -2.23 -12.57 -2.53
C ALA A 99 -1.84 -11.70 -3.74
N ILE A 100 -1.10 -10.60 -3.54
CA ILE A 100 -0.64 -9.75 -4.63
C ILE A 100 0.21 -10.54 -5.64
N LYS A 101 1.14 -11.37 -5.14
CA LYS A 101 1.97 -12.24 -5.98
C LYS A 101 1.13 -13.26 -6.76
N SER A 102 0.13 -13.85 -6.11
CA SER A 102 -0.76 -14.82 -6.72
C SER A 102 -1.64 -14.19 -7.80
N ILE A 103 -2.23 -13.03 -7.53
CA ILE A 103 -3.03 -12.27 -8.50
C ILE A 103 -2.17 -11.90 -9.71
N SER A 104 -0.97 -11.37 -9.48
CA SER A 104 0.01 -11.04 -10.53
C SER A 104 0.33 -12.25 -11.40
N LYS A 105 0.65 -13.39 -10.78
CA LYS A 105 0.97 -14.63 -11.49
C LYS A 105 -0.21 -15.14 -12.30
N THR A 106 -1.41 -15.13 -11.72
CA THR A 106 -2.65 -15.55 -12.42
C THR A 106 -2.94 -14.65 -13.62
N TYR A 107 -2.79 -13.34 -13.47
CA TYR A 107 -2.95 -12.38 -14.57
C TYR A 107 -1.96 -12.66 -15.70
N LEU A 108 -0.66 -12.82 -15.38
CA LEU A 108 0.38 -13.12 -16.37
C LEU A 108 0.16 -14.46 -17.08
N ALA A 109 -0.44 -15.43 -16.39
CA ALA A 109 -0.87 -16.71 -16.95
C ALA A 109 -2.20 -16.63 -17.73
N LYS A 110 -2.78 -15.43 -17.89
CA LYS A 110 -4.10 -15.19 -18.51
C LYS A 110 -5.24 -15.97 -17.84
N GLY A 111 -5.12 -16.21 -16.54
CA GLY A 111 -6.15 -16.84 -15.72
C GLY A 111 -7.12 -15.82 -15.10
N ASP A 112 -8.03 -16.32 -14.26
CA ASP A 112 -9.03 -15.50 -13.57
C ASP A 112 -8.44 -14.78 -12.34
N PHE A 113 -7.73 -13.70 -12.61
CA PHE A 113 -7.11 -12.86 -11.58
C PHE A 113 -8.14 -12.02 -10.80
N VAL A 114 -9.32 -11.74 -11.37
CA VAL A 114 -10.40 -11.01 -10.71
C VAL A 114 -10.99 -11.85 -9.59
N LYS A 115 -11.27 -13.12 -9.86
CA LYS A 115 -11.69 -14.06 -8.82
C LYS A 115 -10.61 -14.23 -7.76
N ALA A 116 -9.34 -14.39 -8.14
CA ALA A 116 -8.25 -14.51 -7.19
C ALA A 116 -8.16 -13.29 -6.25
N ALA A 117 -8.36 -12.09 -6.79
CA ALA A 117 -8.40 -10.86 -6.01
C ALA A 117 -9.64 -10.78 -5.11
N GLY A 118 -10.81 -11.20 -5.60
CA GLY A 118 -12.05 -11.24 -4.82
C GLY A 118 -11.96 -12.21 -3.64
N ASP A 119 -11.42 -13.41 -3.86
CA ASP A 119 -11.20 -14.41 -2.81
C ASP A 119 -10.22 -13.87 -1.75
N ALA A 120 -9.12 -13.22 -2.18
CA ALA A 120 -8.17 -12.60 -1.28
C ALA A 120 -8.79 -11.44 -0.47
N ALA A 121 -9.58 -10.59 -1.12
CA ALA A 121 -10.27 -9.49 -0.46
C ALA A 121 -11.25 -10.00 0.61
N GLY A 122 -12.03 -11.04 0.30
CA GLY A 122 -12.97 -11.67 1.23
C GLY A 122 -12.32 -12.32 2.45
N GLU A 123 -11.13 -12.91 2.30
CA GLU A 123 -10.41 -13.49 3.44
C GLU A 123 -9.69 -12.43 4.28
N LEU A 124 -9.07 -11.43 3.63
CA LEU A 124 -8.13 -10.51 4.30
C LEU A 124 -8.74 -9.20 4.78
N TYR A 125 -9.78 -8.69 4.14
CA TYR A 125 -10.40 -7.42 4.50
C TYR A 125 -11.67 -7.62 5.32
N GLY A 126 -11.95 -6.67 6.20
CA GLY A 126 -13.11 -6.69 7.07
C GLY A 126 -14.45 -6.40 6.38
N TYR A 127 -14.52 -6.32 5.04
CA TYR A 127 -15.78 -6.02 4.35
C TYR A 127 -16.90 -6.99 4.75
N GLY A 128 -18.09 -6.44 5.02
CA GLY A 128 -19.23 -7.21 5.53
C GLY A 128 -19.12 -7.67 7.01
N LYS A 129 -17.96 -7.47 7.66
CA LYS A 129 -17.70 -7.87 9.06
C LYS A 129 -17.46 -6.67 9.97
N CYS A 130 -16.78 -5.64 9.47
CA CYS A 130 -16.59 -4.34 10.12
C CYS A 130 -16.44 -3.22 9.08
N ASN A 131 -16.41 -1.97 9.55
CA ASN A 131 -16.10 -0.84 8.67
C ASN A 131 -14.64 -0.92 8.23
N VAL A 132 -14.40 -0.74 6.93
CA VAL A 132 -13.06 -0.71 6.33
C VAL A 132 -12.74 0.72 5.90
N LEU A 133 -11.59 1.20 6.34
CA LEU A 133 -11.02 2.50 6.01
C LEU A 133 -9.89 2.27 5.00
N PHE A 134 -10.18 2.42 3.70
CA PHE A 134 -9.19 2.21 2.66
C PHE A 134 -8.95 3.49 1.86
N LYS A 135 -7.71 3.99 1.90
CA LYS A 135 -7.18 5.04 1.02
C LYS A 135 -5.94 4.51 0.27
N PRO A 136 -6.05 4.16 -1.02
CA PRO A 136 -4.91 3.72 -1.81
C PRO A 136 -3.93 4.86 -2.16
N THR A 137 -2.74 4.49 -2.62
CA THR A 137 -1.64 5.41 -2.97
C THR A 137 -1.93 6.25 -4.22
N LYS A 138 -2.51 5.64 -5.26
CA LYS A 138 -2.62 6.25 -6.61
C LYS A 138 -3.96 6.90 -6.92
N ALA A 139 -4.92 6.89 -5.99
CA ALA A 139 -6.24 7.44 -6.24
C ALA A 139 -6.35 8.88 -5.72
N THR A 140 -6.60 9.81 -6.64
CA THR A 140 -6.63 11.25 -6.36
C THR A 140 -8.03 11.81 -6.51
N SER A 141 -8.74 11.42 -7.58
CA SER A 141 -10.08 11.93 -7.89
C SER A 141 -11.12 11.34 -6.96
N THR A 142 -11.05 10.03 -6.73
CA THR A 142 -11.78 9.37 -5.65
C THR A 142 -10.74 8.80 -4.70
N PRO A 143 -10.46 9.39 -3.53
CA PRO A 143 -9.37 8.91 -2.69
C PRO A 143 -9.75 7.74 -1.76
N PHE A 144 -11.04 7.55 -1.46
CA PHE A 144 -11.50 6.55 -0.50
C PHE A 144 -12.24 5.39 -1.17
N ARG A 145 -12.11 4.18 -0.61
CA ARG A 145 -12.75 2.95 -1.09
C ARG A 145 -13.56 2.31 0.04
N PRO A 146 -14.80 2.76 0.29
CA PRO A 146 -15.60 2.29 1.42
C PRO A 146 -16.17 0.87 1.26
N THR A 147 -16.21 0.33 0.04
CA THR A 147 -16.77 -1.02 -0.23
C THR A 147 -15.75 -1.94 -0.90
N GLY A 148 -16.01 -3.25 -0.83
CA GLY A 148 -15.15 -4.26 -1.45
C GLY A 148 -15.09 -4.11 -2.96
N GLU A 149 -16.22 -3.80 -3.61
CA GLU A 149 -16.33 -3.59 -5.06
C GLU A 149 -15.46 -2.40 -5.50
N MET A 150 -15.49 -1.31 -4.73
CA MET A 150 -14.64 -0.15 -5.01
C MET A 150 -13.16 -0.49 -4.81
N ALA A 151 -12.81 -1.23 -3.77
CA ALA A 151 -11.44 -1.69 -3.56
C ALA A 151 -10.96 -2.60 -4.69
N MET A 152 -11.85 -3.44 -5.24
CA MET A 152 -11.54 -4.31 -6.37
C MET A 152 -11.12 -3.51 -7.60
N SER A 153 -11.82 -2.42 -7.92
CA SER A 153 -11.42 -1.50 -9.00
C SER A 153 -9.94 -1.11 -8.88
N TYR A 154 -9.50 -0.70 -7.69
CA TYR A 154 -8.09 -0.33 -7.46
C TYR A 154 -7.12 -1.48 -7.70
N PHE A 155 -7.44 -2.69 -7.24
CA PHE A 155 -6.52 -3.83 -7.33
C PHE A 155 -6.44 -4.44 -8.72
N VAL A 156 -7.58 -4.62 -9.40
CA VAL A 156 -7.66 -5.35 -10.68
C VAL A 156 -7.83 -4.46 -11.90
N GLY A 157 -8.11 -3.17 -11.68
CA GLY A 157 -8.28 -2.17 -12.73
C GLY A 157 -9.74 -1.97 -13.11
N LYS A 158 -10.02 -0.81 -13.69
CA LYS A 158 -11.38 -0.38 -14.02
C LYS A 158 -12.12 -1.36 -14.94
N ASP A 159 -11.43 -1.86 -15.96
CA ASP A 159 -12.03 -2.68 -17.02
C ASP A 159 -12.37 -4.09 -16.53
N ALA A 160 -11.83 -4.47 -15.37
CA ALA A 160 -12.04 -5.78 -14.77
C ALA A 160 -13.27 -5.84 -13.85
N VAL A 161 -13.95 -4.71 -13.62
CA VAL A 161 -15.13 -4.62 -12.75
C VAL A 161 -16.22 -3.74 -13.39
N GLU A 162 -17.49 -4.02 -13.07
CA GLU A 162 -18.63 -3.35 -13.72
C GLU A 162 -18.66 -1.82 -13.48
N LYS A 163 -18.23 -1.38 -12.29
CA LYS A 163 -18.25 0.04 -11.86
C LYS A 163 -16.86 0.50 -11.43
N GLY A 164 -15.89 0.26 -12.31
CA GLY A 164 -14.51 0.69 -12.11
C GLY A 164 -14.37 2.21 -12.09
N TYR A 165 -13.38 2.70 -11.35
CA TYR A 165 -12.96 4.10 -11.41
C TYR A 165 -11.99 4.30 -12.55
N GLU A 166 -12.20 5.35 -13.35
CA GLU A 166 -11.35 5.65 -14.53
C GLU A 166 -9.85 5.78 -14.20
N GLU A 167 -9.51 6.22 -12.98
CA GLU A 167 -8.14 6.36 -12.50
C GLU A 167 -7.46 5.03 -12.11
N ASP A 168 -8.23 3.95 -11.95
CA ASP A 168 -7.72 2.68 -11.45
C ASP A 168 -7.17 1.80 -12.60
N ALA A 169 -5.85 1.78 -12.76
CA ALA A 169 -5.15 0.94 -13.75
C ALA A 169 -4.85 -0.50 -13.28
N GLY A 170 -5.29 -0.88 -12.07
CA GLY A 170 -5.05 -2.19 -11.49
C GLY A 170 -3.68 -2.31 -10.84
N PHE A 171 -3.64 -2.09 -9.53
CA PHE A 171 -2.41 -2.14 -8.75
C PHE A 171 -1.73 -3.51 -8.78
N ALA A 172 -2.49 -4.60 -8.66
CA ALA A 172 -1.95 -5.94 -8.59
C ALA A 172 -1.38 -6.42 -9.94
N ILE A 173 -1.88 -5.89 -11.06
CA ILE A 173 -1.41 -6.25 -12.40
C ILE A 173 -0.25 -5.36 -12.87
N ASN A 174 -0.01 -4.23 -12.22
CA ASN A 174 1.14 -3.34 -12.45
C ASN A 174 1.36 -2.99 -13.94
N GLY A 175 0.33 -2.48 -14.60
CA GLY A 175 0.40 -2.15 -16.03
C GLY A 175 0.74 -3.36 -16.92
N GLY A 176 0.26 -4.54 -16.51
CA GLY A 176 0.50 -5.81 -17.19
C GLY A 176 1.82 -6.51 -16.85
N LYS A 177 2.66 -5.92 -16.00
CA LYS A 177 3.96 -6.46 -15.61
C LYS A 177 3.90 -7.39 -14.39
N GLY A 178 2.89 -7.23 -13.54
CA GLY A 178 2.74 -7.93 -12.27
C GLY A 178 3.86 -7.67 -11.25
N TRP A 179 3.70 -8.30 -10.08
CA TRP A 179 4.66 -8.30 -8.98
C TRP A 179 5.17 -9.72 -8.70
N SER A 180 6.48 -9.91 -8.69
CA SER A 180 7.10 -11.20 -8.36
C SER A 180 7.28 -11.38 -6.86
N ASP A 181 7.51 -10.28 -6.14
CA ASP A 181 7.67 -10.31 -4.70
C ASP A 181 7.17 -9.05 -4.00
N VAL A 182 6.75 -9.22 -2.75
CA VAL A 182 6.28 -8.17 -1.86
C VAL A 182 6.81 -8.45 -0.46
N VAL A 183 7.63 -7.54 0.08
CA VAL A 183 8.29 -7.73 1.38
C VAL A 183 7.90 -6.62 2.34
N PHE A 184 7.23 -6.97 3.43
CA PHE A 184 6.89 -6.03 4.51
C PHE A 184 8.07 -5.81 5.45
N THR A 185 8.32 -4.55 5.77
CA THR A 185 9.18 -4.12 6.88
C THR A 185 8.33 -3.29 7.84
N ASN A 186 8.09 -3.80 9.04
CA ASN A 186 7.39 -3.04 10.08
C ASN A 186 8.37 -2.04 10.71
N HIS A 187 8.00 -0.76 10.73
CA HIS A 187 8.64 0.22 11.60
C HIS A 187 8.19 -0.02 13.05
N GLN A 188 6.89 -0.15 13.26
CA GLN A 188 6.30 -0.48 14.56
C GLN A 188 4.92 -1.12 14.41
N ILE A 189 4.54 -1.91 15.41
CA ILE A 189 3.18 -2.43 15.58
C ILE A 189 2.71 -2.03 16.99
N ASP A 190 1.55 -1.41 17.07
CA ASP A 190 0.87 -1.07 18.32
C ASP A 190 -0.35 -1.96 18.54
N TYR A 191 -0.51 -2.48 19.75
CA TYR A 191 -1.51 -3.49 20.10
C TYR A 191 -2.56 -2.92 21.04
N ASN A 192 -3.81 -2.86 20.55
CA ASN A 192 -4.93 -2.20 21.21
C ASN A 192 -6.04 -3.22 21.52
N GLY A 193 -5.68 -4.25 22.28
CA GLY A 193 -6.57 -5.37 22.59
C GLY A 193 -6.96 -6.12 21.31
N PRO A 194 -8.25 -6.18 20.93
CA PRO A 194 -8.70 -6.92 19.75
C PRO A 194 -8.39 -6.23 18.41
N ALA A 195 -7.65 -5.11 18.43
CA ALA A 195 -7.13 -4.47 17.25
C ALA A 195 -5.61 -4.25 17.37
N ALA A 196 -4.95 -4.12 16.23
CA ALA A 196 -3.56 -3.70 16.15
C ALA A 196 -3.38 -2.74 14.97
N VAL A 197 -2.44 -1.82 15.06
CA VAL A 197 -2.06 -0.93 13.96
C VAL A 197 -0.57 -1.11 13.69
N ALA A 198 -0.22 -1.36 12.44
CA ALA A 198 1.14 -1.52 11.97
C ALA A 198 1.48 -0.41 10.98
N MET A 199 2.65 0.19 11.15
CA MET A 199 3.21 1.14 10.21
C MET A 199 4.56 0.65 9.73
N GLY A 200 4.90 0.97 8.49
CA GLY A 200 6.18 0.60 7.92
C GLY A 200 6.19 0.82 6.42
N SER A 201 6.98 0.02 5.73
CA SER A 201 7.07 0.04 4.27
C SER A 201 6.97 -1.37 3.71
N TYR A 202 6.47 -1.47 2.48
CA TYR A 202 6.57 -2.68 1.69
C TYR A 202 7.34 -2.42 0.39
N LEU A 203 8.16 -3.40 0.03
CA LEU A 203 8.98 -3.36 -1.18
C LEU A 203 8.35 -4.29 -2.21
N PHE A 204 7.91 -3.72 -3.33
CA PHE A 204 7.40 -4.48 -4.47
C PHE A 204 8.51 -4.69 -5.49
N THR A 205 8.62 -5.90 -6.01
CA THR A 205 9.54 -6.25 -7.11
C THR A 205 8.74 -6.53 -8.37
N CYS A 206 8.98 -5.77 -9.43
CA CYS A 206 8.34 -5.93 -10.73
C CYS A 206 8.68 -7.31 -11.32
N ALA A 207 7.68 -8.06 -11.78
CA ALA A 207 7.92 -9.42 -12.24
C ALA A 207 8.66 -9.50 -13.59
N THR A 208 8.55 -8.47 -14.43
CA THR A 208 9.19 -8.46 -15.76
C THR A 208 10.55 -7.77 -15.76
N THR A 209 10.75 -6.71 -14.98
CA THR A 209 11.98 -5.91 -15.00
C THR A 209 12.88 -6.14 -13.79
N GLY A 210 12.34 -6.65 -12.67
CA GLY A 210 13.07 -6.73 -11.41
C GLY A 210 13.20 -5.40 -10.66
N ASP A 211 12.65 -4.31 -11.21
CA ASP A 211 12.65 -3.00 -10.56
C ASP A 211 11.92 -3.05 -9.23
N LYS A 212 12.40 -2.23 -8.28
CA LYS A 212 11.94 -2.22 -6.91
C LYS A 212 11.28 -0.88 -6.58
N VAL A 213 10.08 -0.94 -6.01
CA VAL A 213 9.34 0.24 -5.56
C VAL A 213 8.99 0.06 -4.09
N THR A 214 9.37 1.04 -3.28
CA THR A 214 9.00 1.11 -1.85
C THR A 214 7.81 2.03 -1.70
N VAL A 215 6.86 1.62 -0.85
CA VAL A 215 5.71 2.43 -0.48
C VAL A 215 5.46 2.26 1.01
N GLU A 216 5.17 3.36 1.70
CA GLU A 216 4.81 3.37 3.11
C GLU A 216 3.36 2.93 3.32
N TYR A 217 3.09 2.30 4.45
CA TYR A 217 1.74 1.88 4.80
C TYR A 217 1.41 2.17 6.25
N THR A 218 0.11 2.33 6.48
CA THR A 218 -0.55 2.14 7.77
C THR A 218 -1.64 1.10 7.60
N PHE A 219 -1.49 -0.05 8.27
CA PHE A 219 -2.45 -1.14 8.26
C PHE A 219 -3.05 -1.29 9.66
N GLY A 220 -4.37 -1.36 9.75
CA GLY A 220 -5.06 -1.74 10.97
C GLY A 220 -5.69 -3.11 10.82
N TYR A 221 -5.50 -3.95 11.82
CA TYR A 221 -6.09 -5.28 11.92
C TYR A 221 -7.09 -5.29 13.07
N LYS A 222 -8.28 -5.85 12.85
CA LYS A 222 -9.32 -5.98 13.86
C LYS A 222 -9.81 -7.41 13.87
N ARG A 223 -9.89 -8.01 15.07
CA ARG A 223 -10.53 -9.32 15.24
C ARG A 223 -12.03 -9.18 15.03
N ASN A 224 -12.56 -10.01 14.14
CA ASN A 224 -13.99 -10.06 13.83
C ASN A 224 -14.67 -11.18 14.64
N ASP A 225 -15.99 -11.26 14.55
CA ASP A 225 -16.82 -12.21 15.31
C ASP A 225 -16.48 -13.69 15.04
N ASP A 226 -15.92 -14.00 13.86
CA ASP A 226 -15.40 -15.33 13.51
C ASP A 226 -14.02 -15.63 14.12
N GLY A 227 -13.54 -14.75 14.99
CA GLY A 227 -12.26 -14.89 15.67
C GLY A 227 -11.05 -14.57 14.80
N LYS A 228 -11.20 -14.22 13.51
CA LYS A 228 -10.06 -13.92 12.65
C LYS A 228 -9.75 -12.41 12.59
N PRO A 229 -8.47 -12.01 12.72
CA PRO A 229 -8.06 -10.63 12.43
C PRO A 229 -8.11 -10.37 10.93
N ARG A 230 -8.68 -9.23 10.55
CA ARG A 230 -8.73 -8.74 9.16
C ARG A 230 -8.41 -7.27 9.09
N ILE A 231 -8.02 -6.83 7.90
CA ILE A 231 -7.69 -5.44 7.61
C ILE A 231 -8.96 -4.60 7.71
N PHE A 232 -8.98 -3.66 8.65
CA PHE A 232 -10.03 -2.64 8.78
C PHE A 232 -9.50 -1.23 8.43
N LEU A 233 -8.19 -1.05 8.34
CA LEU A 233 -7.54 0.18 7.90
C LEU A 233 -6.41 -0.17 6.93
N HIS A 234 -6.39 0.48 5.78
CA HIS A 234 -5.31 0.42 4.80
C HIS A 234 -5.12 1.83 4.25
N HIS A 235 -4.00 2.45 4.59
CA HIS A 235 -3.60 3.74 4.05
C HIS A 235 -2.20 3.59 3.49
N SER A 236 -2.07 3.90 2.21
CA SER A 236 -0.81 3.98 1.48
C SER A 236 -0.79 5.17 0.52
#